data_AF-A0A0F9FV07-F1
#
_entry.id   AF-A0A0F9FV07-F1
#
_cell.length_a   1.000
_cell.length_b   1.000
_cell.length_c   1.000
_cell.angle_alpha   90.00
_cell.angle_beta   90.00
_cell.angle_gamma   90.00
#
_symmetry.space_group_name_H-M   'P 1'
#
loop_
_entity.id
_entity.type
_entity.pdbx_description
1 polymer ?
#
loop_
_entity_poly.entity_id
_entity_poly.type
_entity_poly.pdbx_seq_one_letter_code
_entity_poly.pdbx_strand_id
1 'polypeptide(L)'
;MNEEKMRALFLLAGIEIDSVYELANEYWPDCDEYSETRRKSPWWLVKTEYGLIKLGWRKRVIEIDWHDTSYRSGISKFNDDRDKFIPVLTKDEVTKSETYVHAWGYGKAVEYLGTLRLRLQQVAYVPDEKKLP
;
A
#
# COMPACT_ATOMS: atom_id res chain seq x y z
N MET A 1 8.78 2.58 -12.62
CA MET A 1 8.87 1.15 -12.25
C MET A 1 8.09 0.40 -13.30
N ASN A 2 8.64 -0.67 -13.89
CA ASN A 2 7.90 -1.51 -14.83
C ASN A 2 7.05 -2.54 -14.06
N GLU A 3 6.12 -3.19 -14.76
CA GLU A 3 5.19 -4.16 -14.17
C GLU A 3 5.92 -5.32 -13.49
N GLU A 4 6.97 -5.86 -14.12
CA GLU A 4 7.78 -6.95 -13.58
C GLU A 4 8.34 -6.64 -12.20
N LYS A 5 8.92 -5.43 -12.02
CA LYS A 5 9.43 -5.00 -10.72
C LYS A 5 8.31 -4.83 -9.70
N MET A 6 7.17 -4.27 -10.10
CA MET A 6 6.01 -4.16 -9.22
C MET A 6 5.54 -5.54 -8.75
N ARG A 7 5.36 -6.50 -9.67
CA ARG A 7 4.96 -7.88 -9.34
C ARG A 7 5.96 -8.55 -8.41
N ALA A 8 7.26 -8.35 -8.64
CA ALA A 8 8.30 -8.87 -7.75
C ALA A 8 8.17 -8.33 -6.32
N LEU A 9 7.80 -7.06 -6.12
CA LEU A 9 7.58 -6.50 -4.79
C LEU A 9 6.43 -7.20 -4.04
N PHE A 10 5.31 -7.43 -4.73
CA PHE A 10 4.15 -8.12 -4.15
C PHE A 10 4.45 -9.58 -3.87
N LEU A 11 5.12 -10.27 -4.80
CA LEU A 11 5.56 -11.66 -4.62
C LEU A 11 6.46 -11.80 -3.39
N LEU A 12 7.47 -10.95 -3.25
CA LEU A 12 8.40 -10.98 -2.11
C LEU A 12 7.73 -10.60 -0.79
N ALA A 13 6.70 -9.73 -0.83
CA ALA A 13 5.86 -9.43 0.32
C ALA A 13 4.83 -10.54 0.64
N GLY A 14 4.66 -11.51 -0.27
CA GLY A 14 3.67 -12.57 -0.21
C GLY A 14 2.23 -12.07 -0.32
N ILE A 15 2.00 -10.99 -1.06
CA ILE A 15 0.66 -10.50 -1.40
C ILE A 15 0.29 -11.05 -2.78
N GLU A 16 -0.81 -11.79 -2.85
CA GLU A 16 -1.35 -12.26 -4.12
C GLU A 16 -1.99 -11.10 -4.91
N ILE A 17 -1.80 -11.14 -6.24
CA ILE A 17 -2.32 -10.12 -7.16
C ILE A 17 -3.49 -10.72 -7.94
N ASP A 18 -4.65 -10.09 -7.83
CA ASP A 18 -5.83 -10.46 -8.63
C ASP A 18 -5.80 -9.82 -10.02
N SER A 19 -5.50 -8.52 -10.07
CA SER A 19 -5.43 -7.74 -11.31
C SER A 19 -4.55 -6.50 -11.12
N VAL A 20 -4.00 -5.99 -12.23
CA VAL A 20 -3.12 -4.83 -12.23
C VAL A 20 -3.60 -3.81 -13.26
N TYR A 21 -3.50 -2.54 -12.92
CA TYR A 21 -3.83 -1.43 -13.83
C TYR A 21 -2.66 -0.46 -13.83
N GLU A 22 -2.19 -0.10 -15.02
CA GLU A 22 -1.20 0.96 -15.18
C GLU A 22 -1.88 2.31 -15.02
N LEU A 23 -1.29 3.18 -14.20
CA LEU A 23 -1.73 4.55 -14.01
C LEU A 23 -0.65 5.52 -14.49
N ALA A 24 -1.07 6.66 -15.02
CA ALA A 24 -0.16 7.78 -15.21
C ALA A 24 0.48 8.15 -13.86
N ASN A 25 1.76 8.52 -13.86
CA ASN A 25 2.43 8.94 -12.63
C ASN A 25 1.72 10.16 -12.02
N GLU A 26 1.25 10.01 -10.78
CA GLU A 26 0.47 11.04 -10.07
C GLU A 26 1.34 12.04 -9.30
N TYR A 27 2.67 11.86 -9.28
CA TYR A 27 3.58 12.83 -8.66
C TYR A 27 3.83 14.06 -9.54
N TRP A 28 3.94 13.86 -10.85
CA TRP A 28 4.27 14.94 -11.77
C TRP A 28 3.02 15.70 -12.21
N PRO A 29 3.11 17.03 -12.41
CA PRO A 29 1.99 17.82 -12.93
C PRO A 29 1.42 17.27 -14.24
N ASP A 30 0.11 17.40 -14.40
CA ASP A 30 -0.56 17.05 -15.66
C ASP A 30 -0.41 18.19 -16.68
N CYS A 31 0.75 18.26 -17.32
CA CYS A 31 1.04 19.20 -18.40
C CYS A 31 2.04 18.61 -19.40
N ASP A 32 2.17 19.26 -20.56
CA ASP A 32 3.01 18.81 -21.67
C ASP A 32 4.46 18.58 -21.26
N GLU A 33 5.01 19.45 -20.40
CA GLU A 33 6.40 19.37 -19.90
C GLU A 33 6.69 18.02 -19.21
N TYR A 34 5.72 17.46 -18.49
CA TYR A 34 5.88 16.21 -17.74
C TYR A 34 5.18 15.01 -18.38
N SER A 35 4.48 15.19 -19.51
CA SER A 35 3.71 14.14 -20.18
C SER A 35 4.55 12.90 -20.52
N GLU A 36 5.78 13.10 -21.03
CA GLU A 36 6.68 11.99 -21.34
C GLU A 36 7.19 11.30 -20.06
N THR A 37 7.56 12.08 -19.05
CA THR A 37 8.02 11.55 -17.75
C THR A 37 6.93 10.73 -17.07
N ARG A 38 5.67 11.18 -17.08
CA ARG A 38 4.51 10.45 -16.53
C ARG A 38 4.31 9.12 -17.23
N ARG A 39 4.43 9.08 -18.56
CA ARG A 39 4.34 7.85 -19.38
C ARG A 39 5.50 6.89 -19.14
N LYS A 40 6.72 7.39 -18.97
CA LYS A 40 7.92 6.56 -18.74
C LYS A 40 8.08 6.07 -17.30
N SER A 41 7.31 6.61 -16.37
CA SER A 41 7.41 6.27 -14.95
C SER A 41 6.05 5.92 -14.34
N PRO A 42 5.29 4.98 -14.92
CA PRO A 42 3.93 4.72 -14.49
C PRO A 42 3.86 4.30 -13.02
N TRP A 43 2.71 4.57 -12.44
CA TRP A 43 2.26 4.00 -11.17
C TRP A 43 1.38 2.79 -11.46
N TRP A 44 1.11 2.02 -10.41
CA TRP A 44 0.36 0.77 -10.52
C TRP A 44 -0.75 0.78 -9.50
N LEU A 45 -1.97 0.43 -9.93
CA LEU A 45 -3.07 0.09 -9.05
C LEU A 45 -3.22 -1.42 -9.05
N VAL A 46 -3.02 -2.03 -7.90
CA VAL A 46 -2.98 -3.48 -7.73
C VAL A 46 -4.20 -3.89 -6.92
N LYS A 47 -5.04 -4.72 -7.51
CA LYS A 47 -6.15 -5.36 -6.79
C LYS A 47 -5.66 -6.61 -6.08
N THR A 48 -6.01 -6.72 -4.81
CA THR A 48 -5.69 -7.86 -3.94
C THR A 48 -6.97 -8.32 -3.23
N GLU A 49 -6.91 -9.46 -2.56
CA GLU A 49 -8.00 -9.93 -1.69
C GLU A 49 -8.39 -8.94 -0.57
N TYR A 50 -7.48 -8.01 -0.22
CA TYR A 50 -7.67 -7.04 0.87
C TYR A 50 -8.17 -5.67 0.40
N GLY A 51 -8.31 -5.46 -0.91
CA GLY A 51 -8.63 -4.17 -1.53
C GLY A 51 -7.56 -3.71 -2.53
N LEU A 52 -7.61 -2.42 -2.88
CA LEU A 52 -6.67 -1.83 -3.85
C LEU A 52 -5.43 -1.26 -3.11
N ILE A 53 -4.26 -1.51 -3.70
CA ILE A 53 -2.99 -0.92 -3.28
C ILE A 53 -2.39 -0.20 -4.48
N LYS A 54 -2.18 1.10 -4.34
CA LYS A 54 -1.53 1.95 -5.34
C LYS A 54 -0.06 2.10 -4.98
N LEU A 55 0.83 1.99 -5.97
CA LEU A 55 2.25 2.22 -5.75
C LEU A 55 2.98 2.75 -6.98
N GLY A 56 4.02 3.55 -6.74
CA GLY A 56 4.82 4.10 -7.81
C GLY A 56 5.99 4.93 -7.33
N TRP A 57 6.92 5.24 -8.24
CA TRP A 57 8.03 6.11 -7.91
C TRP A 57 7.56 7.57 -7.83
N ARG A 58 7.81 8.17 -6.68
CA ARG A 58 7.70 9.58 -6.37
C ARG A 58 9.11 10.16 -6.25
N LYS A 59 9.66 10.67 -7.36
CA LYS A 59 11.04 11.14 -7.48
C LYS A 59 12.09 10.06 -7.10
N ARG A 60 12.44 9.94 -5.81
CA ARG A 60 13.48 9.04 -5.27
C ARG A 60 12.98 8.05 -4.23
N VAL A 61 11.68 8.04 -3.97
CA VAL A 61 11.02 7.09 -3.06
C VAL A 61 9.89 6.39 -3.79
N ILE A 62 9.47 5.24 -3.27
CA ILE A 62 8.29 4.52 -3.73
C ILE A 62 7.15 4.88 -2.77
N GLU A 63 6.09 5.48 -3.28
CA GLU A 63 4.86 5.64 -2.51
C GLU A 63 4.09 4.33 -2.55
N ILE A 64 3.60 3.91 -1.39
CA ILE A 64 2.67 2.78 -1.23
C ILE A 64 1.45 3.35 -0.52
N ASP A 65 0.30 3.25 -1.16
CA ASP A 65 -0.98 3.80 -0.71
C ASP A 65 -2.02 2.66 -0.69
N TRP A 66 -2.66 2.47 0.46
CA TRP A 66 -3.66 1.44 0.72
C TRP A 66 -4.99 2.03 1.22
N HIS A 67 -5.30 3.28 0.85
CA HIS A 67 -6.52 3.96 1.31
C HIS A 67 -7.82 3.16 1.05
N ASP A 68 -7.85 2.38 -0.04
CA ASP A 68 -8.97 1.51 -0.44
C ASP A 68 -9.04 0.18 0.33
N THR A 69 -8.18 -0.03 1.33
CA THR A 69 -8.22 -1.21 2.20
C THR A 69 -8.84 -0.86 3.56
N SER A 70 -9.11 -1.87 4.39
CA SER A 70 -9.72 -1.64 5.71
C SER A 70 -8.71 -1.31 6.82
N TYR A 71 -7.40 -1.34 6.57
CA TYR A 71 -6.38 -1.02 7.57
C TYR A 71 -6.08 0.48 7.62
N ARG A 72 -5.94 1.03 8.83
CA ARG A 72 -5.50 2.40 9.11
C ARG A 72 -4.36 2.35 10.12
N SER A 73 -3.17 2.78 9.70
CA SER A 73 -1.95 2.71 10.52
C SER A 73 -2.06 3.62 11.74
N GLY A 74 -1.97 3.03 12.94
CA GLY A 74 -1.98 3.75 14.21
C GLY A 74 -3.36 4.27 14.65
N ILE A 75 -4.45 3.89 13.98
CA ILE A 75 -5.80 4.37 14.27
C ILE A 75 -6.74 3.20 14.50
N SER A 76 -7.39 3.18 15.67
CA SER A 76 -8.42 2.20 16.03
C SER A 76 -9.63 2.25 15.09
N LYS A 77 -10.21 1.09 14.76
CA LYS A 77 -11.48 1.00 14.01
C LYS A 77 -12.70 1.36 14.85
N PHE A 78 -12.62 1.24 16.18
CA PHE A 78 -13.79 1.25 17.06
C PHE A 78 -13.99 2.55 17.84
N ASN A 79 -13.07 3.53 17.76
CA ASN A 79 -13.15 4.81 18.53
C ASN A 79 -13.47 4.58 20.03
N ASP A 80 -13.05 3.44 20.56
CA ASP A 80 -13.37 2.91 21.89
C ASP A 80 -12.06 2.38 22.49
N ASP A 81 -11.86 2.61 23.79
CA ASP A 81 -10.66 2.26 24.57
C ASP A 81 -10.26 0.76 24.51
N ARG A 82 -11.11 -0.13 24.02
CA ARG A 82 -10.88 -1.57 23.85
C ARG A 82 -9.98 -1.94 22.68
N ASP A 83 -9.72 -1.01 21.76
CA ASP A 83 -8.99 -1.26 20.51
C ASP A 83 -7.68 -0.43 20.45
N LYS A 84 -7.09 -0.22 21.63
CA LYS A 84 -6.02 0.74 21.95
C LYS A 84 -4.66 0.49 21.28
N PHE A 85 -4.50 -0.56 20.48
CA PHE A 85 -3.19 -0.89 19.90
C PHE A 85 -3.32 -1.42 18.48
N ILE A 86 -3.68 -0.55 17.52
CA ILE A 86 -3.41 -0.82 16.11
C ILE A 86 -1.95 -0.43 15.85
N PRO A 87 -1.04 -1.38 15.59
CA PRO A 87 0.35 -1.02 15.43
C PRO A 87 0.52 -0.17 14.17
N VAL A 88 1.39 0.84 14.27
CA VAL A 88 1.84 1.62 13.11
C VAL A 88 2.50 0.70 12.10
N LEU A 89 2.38 1.03 10.81
CA LEU A 89 2.99 0.25 9.74
C LEU A 89 4.51 0.18 9.88
N THR A 90 5.15 1.32 10.20
CA THR A 90 6.59 1.40 10.41
C THR A 90 6.95 2.45 11.45
N LYS A 91 8.03 2.20 12.18
CA LYS A 91 8.68 3.16 13.09
C LYS A 91 9.72 4.03 12.40
N ASP A 92 10.04 3.76 11.13
CA ASP A 92 11.01 4.56 10.38
C ASP A 92 10.56 6.01 10.25
N GLU A 93 11.50 6.95 10.35
CA GLU A 93 11.28 8.39 10.18
C GLU A 93 11.19 8.73 8.68
N VAL A 94 10.04 8.40 8.09
CA VAL A 94 9.70 8.64 6.69
C VAL A 94 8.39 9.39 6.59
N THR A 95 8.12 10.00 5.43
CA THR A 95 6.79 10.57 5.16
C THR A 95 5.77 9.43 5.10
N LYS A 96 4.78 9.51 5.99
CA LYS A 96 3.75 8.48 6.17
C LYS A 96 2.47 9.10 6.71
N SER A 97 1.37 8.38 6.52
CA SER A 97 0.03 8.67 7.06
C SER A 97 -0.62 7.35 7.53
N GLU A 98 -1.90 7.41 7.88
CA GLU A 98 -2.73 6.24 8.19
C GLU A 98 -2.87 5.27 7.00
N THR A 99 -2.76 5.77 5.77
CA THR A 99 -3.06 5.03 4.53
C THR A 99 -1.92 5.01 3.51
N TYR A 100 -0.80 5.69 3.76
CA TYR A 100 0.33 5.64 2.84
C TYR A 100 1.68 5.74 3.55
N VAL A 101 2.74 5.28 2.89
CA VAL A 101 4.14 5.39 3.33
C VAL A 101 5.08 5.61 2.14
N HIS A 102 6.17 6.34 2.36
CA HIS A 102 7.26 6.49 1.40
C HIS A 102 8.42 5.54 1.73
N ALA A 103 8.66 4.58 0.85
CA ALA A 103 9.77 3.63 0.94
C ALA A 103 11.01 4.12 0.19
N TRP A 104 12.16 4.07 0.85
CA TRP A 104 13.46 4.40 0.24
C TRP A 104 14.02 3.21 -0.53
N GLY A 105 13.48 2.98 -1.71
CA GLY A 105 13.88 1.91 -2.62
C GLY A 105 13.16 0.59 -2.37
N TYR A 106 13.48 -0.39 -3.22
CA TYR A 106 12.73 -1.65 -3.31
C TYR A 106 12.79 -2.49 -2.03
N GLY A 107 13.94 -2.56 -1.35
CA GLY A 107 14.06 -3.32 -0.11
C GLY A 107 13.09 -2.85 0.97
N LYS A 108 13.01 -1.53 1.18
CA LYS A 108 12.03 -0.95 2.10
C LYS A 108 10.59 -1.09 1.62
N ALA A 109 10.35 -1.07 0.31
CA ALA A 109 9.03 -1.31 -0.23
C ALA A 109 8.53 -2.73 0.07
N VAL A 110 9.40 -3.75 -0.08
CA VAL A 110 9.07 -5.14 0.30
C VAL A 110 8.80 -5.25 1.80
N GLU A 111 9.64 -4.66 2.64
CA GLU A 111 9.45 -4.65 4.10
C GLU A 111 8.09 -4.06 4.51
N TYR A 112 7.74 -2.92 3.93
CA TYR A 112 6.48 -2.23 4.24
C TYR A 112 5.27 -2.97 3.68
N LEU A 113 5.34 -3.51 2.45
CA LEU A 113 4.27 -4.34 1.89
C LEU A 113 4.07 -5.63 2.70
N GLY A 114 5.15 -6.29 3.12
CA GLY A 114 5.06 -7.48 3.97
C GLY A 114 4.42 -7.18 5.32
N THR A 115 4.78 -6.05 5.93
CA THR A 115 4.13 -5.60 7.17
C THR A 115 2.66 -5.24 6.93
N LEU A 116 2.36 -4.55 5.82
CA LEU A 116 1.01 -4.20 5.43
C LEU A 116 0.12 -5.44 5.27
N ARG A 117 0.61 -6.49 4.60
CA ARG A 117 -0.07 -7.78 4.49
C ARG A 117 -0.48 -8.34 5.85
N LEU A 118 0.44 -8.40 6.81
CA LEU A 118 0.14 -8.91 8.16
C LEU A 118 -0.94 -8.09 8.85
N ARG A 119 -0.93 -6.76 8.66
CA ARG A 119 -1.96 -5.87 9.22
C ARG A 119 -3.31 -6.06 8.54
N LEU A 120 -3.33 -6.18 7.21
CA LEU A 120 -4.54 -6.44 6.45
C LEU A 120 -5.18 -7.76 6.85
N GLN A 121 -4.39 -8.82 7.04
CA GLN A 121 -4.87 -10.11 7.56
C GLN A 121 -5.50 -9.98 8.95
N GLN A 122 -4.85 -9.24 9.86
CA GLN A 122 -5.37 -9.01 11.21
C GLN A 122 -6.74 -8.31 11.21
N VAL A 123 -6.91 -7.31 10.34
CA VAL A 123 -8.17 -6.55 10.29
C VAL A 123 -9.25 -7.18 9.40
N ALA A 124 -8.88 -8.10 8.51
CA ALA A 124 -9.79 -8.90 7.70
C ALA A 124 -10.29 -10.15 8.43
N TYR A 125 -9.53 -10.66 9.41
CA TYR A 125 -9.96 -11.78 10.23
C TYR A 125 -11.18 -11.40 11.09
N VAL A 126 -12.33 -11.97 10.76
CA VAL A 126 -13.52 -11.97 11.61
C VAL A 126 -13.50 -13.28 12.41
N PRO A 127 -13.37 -13.25 13.75
CA PRO A 127 -13.47 -14.46 14.55
C PRO A 127 -14.82 -15.16 14.32
N ASP A 128 -14.81 -16.49 14.20
CA ASP A 128 -15.99 -17.31 13.91
C ASP A 128 -17.15 -17.11 14.93
N GLU A 129 -16.89 -16.53 16.10
CA GLU A 129 -17.90 -16.25 17.14
C GLU A 129 -18.98 -15.24 16.72
N LYS A 130 -18.81 -14.54 15.59
CA LYS A 130 -19.86 -13.66 15.03
C LYS A 130 -20.70 -14.29 13.91
N LYS A 131 -20.43 -15.55 13.54
CA LYS A 131 -21.34 -16.36 12.72
C LYS A 131 -22.38 -17.03 13.62
N LEU A 132 -23.20 -16.22 14.29
CA LEU A 132 -24.44 -16.77 14.86
C LEU A 132 -25.41 -17.06 13.69
N PRO A 133 -26.04 -18.25 13.68
CA PRO A 133 -26.97 -18.67 12.62
C PRO A 133 -28.23 -17.81 12.54
#